data_AF-A0A8C9U5Z8-F1
#
_entry.id   AF-A0A8C9U5Z8-F1
#
_cell.length_a   1.000
_cell.length_b   1.000
_cell.length_c   1.000
_cell.angle_alpha   90.00
_cell.angle_beta   90.00
_cell.angle_gamma   90.00
#
_symmetry.space_group_name_H-M   'P 1'
#
loop_
_entity.id
_entity.type
_entity.pdbx_description
1 polymer ?
#
loop_
_entity_poly.entity_id
_entity_poly.type
_entity_poly.pdbx_seq_one_letter_code
_entity_poly.pdbx_strand_id
1 'polypeptide(L)'
;DTRCNCTVCEKTGYECETDGACMASISHIEGQDRHVRICIAEVNLVPPGQPIYCLSADGLLNTHCCYTDYCNSVDLKIPLGESTPCGRWLGPVELVAVIAGPVFLLCVLLIVGVFLFQHHQRTYSHRQRLDVEDPSCDHLYLAKDKTLQDLIFDLSTSGSGSGLPLFVQRTVARTIVLQEVIGKGRFGEVWRGKWRGGDVAVKIFSSREERSWFREAEIYQTIMLRHENILGFIAADNKDNGTWTQLWLVSDYHEHGSLFDYLNRYSVTIDGMIRLALSAASGLAHLHMEILGTQGEMPHNLDKEV
;
A
#
# COMPACT_ATOMS: atom_id res chain seq x y z
N ASP A 1 -15.96 -33.39 62.89
CA ASP A 1 -14.56 -33.81 62.76
C ASP A 1 -14.45 -34.97 61.79
N THR A 2 -13.33 -35.04 61.07
CA THR A 2 -13.02 -36.00 60.01
C THR A 2 -11.94 -36.95 60.50
N ARG A 3 -12.01 -38.23 60.10
CA ARG A 3 -11.02 -39.25 60.47
C ARG A 3 -10.00 -39.43 59.35
N CYS A 4 -8.72 -39.49 59.69
CA CYS A 4 -7.63 -39.65 58.72
C CYS A 4 -6.68 -40.78 59.12
N ASN A 5 -6.00 -41.36 58.13
CA ASN A 5 -4.86 -42.22 58.39
C ASN A 5 -3.67 -41.36 58.86
N CYS A 6 -2.91 -41.87 59.82
CA CYS A 6 -1.78 -41.17 60.41
C CYS A 6 -0.57 -42.10 60.57
N THR A 7 0.55 -41.74 59.98
CA THR A 7 1.77 -42.55 60.00
C THR A 7 2.43 -42.59 61.38
N VAL A 8 2.29 -41.54 62.19
CA VAL A 8 3.02 -41.36 63.46
C VAL A 8 2.11 -41.55 64.70
N CYS A 9 0.84 -41.85 64.50
CA CYS A 9 -0.15 -41.96 65.58
C CYS A 9 -0.28 -43.39 66.13
N GLU A 10 0.83 -44.00 66.55
CA GLU A 10 0.87 -45.40 67.00
C GLU A 10 -0.06 -45.66 68.20
N LYS A 11 -0.16 -44.69 69.12
CA LYS A 11 -1.00 -44.78 70.32
C LYS A 11 -2.51 -44.84 70.04
N THR A 12 -2.93 -44.41 68.85
CA THR A 12 -4.34 -44.38 68.42
C THR A 12 -4.60 -45.33 67.24
N GLY A 13 -3.70 -46.29 67.00
CA GLY A 13 -3.87 -47.29 65.94
C GLY A 13 -3.64 -46.76 64.53
N TYR A 14 -2.77 -45.75 64.37
CA TYR A 14 -2.49 -45.08 63.09
C TYR A 14 -3.68 -44.30 62.51
N GLU A 15 -4.59 -43.86 63.38
CA GLU A 15 -5.74 -43.03 63.02
C GLU A 15 -5.76 -41.74 63.87
N CYS A 16 -6.25 -40.65 63.30
CA CYS A 16 -6.46 -39.38 63.99
C CYS A 16 -7.75 -38.71 63.53
N GLU A 17 -8.29 -37.82 64.37
CA GLU A 17 -9.52 -37.07 64.10
C GLU A 17 -9.23 -35.57 64.13
N THR A 18 -9.77 -34.81 63.17
CA THR A 18 -9.52 -33.37 63.02
C THR A 18 -10.69 -32.60 62.44
N ASP A 19 -10.84 -31.35 62.85
CA ASP A 19 -11.77 -30.37 62.30
C ASP A 19 -11.31 -29.75 60.96
N GLY A 20 -10.04 -29.91 60.60
CA GLY A 20 -9.45 -29.36 59.38
C GLY A 20 -9.36 -30.36 58.22
N ALA A 21 -8.15 -30.79 57.87
CA ALA A 21 -7.87 -31.59 56.68
C ALA A 21 -7.00 -32.82 56.95
N CYS A 22 -7.22 -33.88 56.18
CA CYS A 22 -6.31 -35.01 56.08
C CYS A 22 -5.22 -34.71 55.04
N MET A 23 -3.96 -35.01 55.37
CA MET A 23 -2.83 -34.87 54.45
C MET A 23 -2.20 -36.23 54.17
N ALA A 24 -1.84 -36.45 52.91
CA ALA A 24 -0.90 -37.49 52.48
C ALA A 24 0.23 -36.82 51.70
N SER A 25 1.47 -37.23 51.94
CA SER A 25 2.62 -36.79 51.16
C SER A 25 3.61 -37.90 50.89
N ILE A 26 4.34 -37.77 49.79
CA ILE A 26 5.52 -38.57 49.45
C ILE A 26 6.69 -37.61 49.22
N SER A 27 7.82 -37.88 49.87
CA SER A 27 9.07 -37.14 49.67
C SER A 27 10.21 -38.07 49.29
N HIS A 28 11.11 -37.59 48.45
CA HIS A 28 12.34 -38.28 48.08
C HIS A 28 13.51 -37.66 48.84
N ILE A 29 14.03 -38.35 49.87
CA ILE A 29 15.15 -37.87 50.69
C ILE A 29 16.23 -38.96 50.71
N GLU A 30 17.46 -38.61 50.34
CA GLU A 30 18.63 -39.53 50.37
C GLU A 30 18.42 -40.84 49.57
N GLY A 31 17.66 -40.81 48.48
CA GLY A 31 17.43 -41.99 47.63
C GLY A 31 16.33 -42.93 48.12
N GLN A 32 15.60 -42.58 49.19
CA GLN A 32 14.49 -43.35 49.71
C GLN A 32 13.18 -42.55 49.69
N ASP A 33 12.11 -43.20 49.25
CA ASP A 33 10.78 -42.63 49.24
C ASP A 33 10.14 -42.76 50.64
N ARG A 34 9.70 -41.64 51.20
CA ARG A 34 9.01 -41.58 52.50
C ARG A 34 7.57 -41.14 52.31
N HIS A 35 6.63 -42.00 52.72
CA HIS A 35 5.21 -41.69 52.75
C HIS A 35 4.79 -41.24 54.16
N VAL A 36 4.16 -40.08 54.24
CA VAL A 36 3.69 -39.50 55.51
C VAL A 36 2.22 -39.14 55.40
N ARG A 37 1.45 -39.49 56.42
CA ARG A 37 0.03 -39.15 56.55
C ARG A 37 -0.22 -38.53 57.92
N ILE A 38 -0.95 -37.40 57.96
CA ILE A 38 -1.23 -36.66 59.19
C ILE A 38 -2.62 -36.00 59.14
N CYS A 39 -3.12 -35.63 60.32
CA CYS A 39 -4.26 -34.73 60.49
C CYS A 39 -3.79 -33.29 60.71
N ILE A 40 -4.47 -32.32 60.11
CA ILE A 40 -4.17 -30.90 60.26
C ILE A 40 -5.42 -30.19 60.79
N ALA A 41 -5.33 -29.63 61.99
CA ALA A 41 -6.40 -28.81 62.57
C ALA A 41 -6.68 -27.55 61.75
N GLU A 42 -7.92 -27.08 61.75
CA GLU A 42 -8.36 -25.92 60.94
C GLU A 42 -7.50 -24.67 61.19
N VAL A 43 -7.11 -24.43 62.46
CA VAL A 43 -6.24 -23.33 62.87
C VAL A 43 -4.85 -23.33 62.20
N ASN A 44 -4.37 -24.49 61.74
CA ASN A 44 -3.07 -24.63 61.09
C ASN A 44 -3.15 -24.53 59.55
N LEU A 45 -4.35 -24.38 58.97
CA LEU A 45 -4.56 -24.24 57.53
C LEU A 45 -4.36 -22.78 57.08
N VAL A 46 -3.11 -22.31 57.16
CA VAL A 46 -2.73 -20.93 56.82
C VAL A 46 -1.83 -20.91 55.57
N PRO A 47 -2.02 -19.99 54.62
CA PRO A 47 -3.14 -19.03 54.49
C PRO A 47 -4.45 -19.69 54.02
N PRO A 48 -5.62 -19.07 54.31
CA PRO A 48 -6.90 -19.57 53.83
C PRO A 48 -6.93 -19.60 52.29
N GLY A 49 -7.36 -20.74 51.74
CA GLY A 49 -7.42 -21.00 50.30
C GLY A 49 -6.20 -21.71 49.71
N GLN A 50 -5.00 -21.52 50.29
CA GLN A 50 -3.80 -22.24 49.87
C GLN A 50 -2.89 -22.58 51.07
N PRO A 51 -3.31 -23.53 51.92
CA PRO A 51 -2.56 -23.88 53.13
C PRO A 51 -1.16 -24.41 52.80
N ILE A 52 -0.14 -23.96 53.54
CA ILE A 52 1.26 -24.35 53.33
C ILE A 52 1.43 -25.87 53.40
N TYR A 53 0.69 -26.53 54.31
CA TYR A 53 0.70 -27.98 54.45
C TYR A 53 0.17 -28.75 53.24
N CYS A 54 -0.49 -28.08 52.30
CA CYS A 54 -1.08 -28.69 51.10
C CYS A 54 -0.31 -28.39 49.82
N LEU A 55 0.87 -27.76 49.93
CA LEU A 55 1.72 -27.43 48.80
C LEU A 55 2.59 -28.63 48.38
N SER A 56 2.73 -28.80 47.08
CA SER A 56 3.66 -29.74 46.45
C SER A 56 4.85 -28.98 45.85
N ALA A 57 6.00 -29.64 45.77
CA ALA A 57 7.21 -29.14 45.13
C ALA A 57 7.70 -30.18 44.11
N ASP A 58 7.72 -29.78 42.84
CA ASP A 58 8.11 -30.66 41.73
C ASP A 58 9.49 -31.29 41.95
N GLY A 59 9.57 -32.61 41.76
CA GLY A 59 10.79 -33.40 41.92
C GLY A 59 11.22 -33.71 43.36
N LEU A 60 10.56 -33.16 44.39
CA LEU A 60 10.97 -33.34 45.80
C LEU A 60 9.85 -33.83 46.72
N LEU A 61 8.64 -33.27 46.59
CA LEU A 61 7.53 -33.50 47.51
C LEU A 61 6.19 -33.43 46.76
N ASN A 62 5.41 -34.51 46.80
CA ASN A 62 4.03 -34.49 46.32
C ASN A 62 3.08 -34.64 47.52
N THR A 63 2.16 -33.69 47.67
CA THR A 63 1.28 -33.54 48.82
C THR A 63 -0.17 -33.41 48.37
N HIS A 64 -1.06 -34.15 49.00
CA HIS A 64 -2.50 -34.13 48.76
C HIS A 64 -3.25 -33.91 50.07
N CYS A 65 -4.07 -32.85 50.10
CA CYS A 65 -5.00 -32.56 51.20
C CYS A 65 -6.44 -32.85 50.79
N CYS A 66 -7.23 -33.37 51.72
CA CYS A 66 -8.64 -33.67 51.50
C CYS A 66 -9.43 -33.61 52.81
N TYR A 67 -10.77 -33.58 52.70
CA TYR A 67 -11.68 -33.18 53.78
C TYR A 67 -12.77 -34.23 54.06
N THR A 68 -12.54 -35.48 53.65
CA THR A 68 -13.49 -36.59 53.86
C THR A 68 -12.82 -37.72 54.64
N ASP A 69 -13.61 -38.56 55.29
CA ASP A 69 -13.06 -39.65 56.12
C ASP A 69 -12.16 -40.59 55.30
N TYR A 70 -10.96 -40.84 55.83
CA TYR A 70 -9.90 -41.70 55.29
C TYR A 70 -9.45 -41.36 53.85
N CYS A 71 -9.72 -40.13 53.39
CA CYS A 71 -9.41 -39.69 52.03
C CYS A 71 -7.91 -39.63 51.71
N ASN A 72 -7.06 -39.60 52.73
CA ASN A 72 -5.61 -39.61 52.59
C ASN A 72 -5.01 -41.02 52.40
N SER A 73 -5.86 -42.04 52.17
CA SER A 73 -5.44 -43.38 51.73
C SER A 73 -5.14 -43.43 50.23
N VAL A 74 -4.35 -42.49 49.74
CA VAL A 74 -3.92 -42.42 48.33
C VAL A 74 -2.44 -42.81 48.20
N ASP A 75 -2.11 -43.47 47.10
CA ASP A 75 -0.74 -43.83 46.72
C ASP A 75 -0.18 -42.75 45.79
N LEU A 76 0.46 -41.74 46.38
CA LEU A 76 1.13 -40.68 45.66
C LEU A 76 2.43 -41.21 45.05
N LYS A 77 2.71 -40.80 43.81
CA LYS A 77 4.01 -41.00 43.16
C LYS A 77 4.78 -39.68 43.19
N ILE A 78 6.09 -39.72 43.38
CA ILE A 78 6.94 -38.55 43.14
C ILE A 78 6.77 -38.20 41.65
N PRO A 79 6.51 -36.93 41.30
CA PRO A 79 6.57 -36.49 39.91
C PRO A 79 8.02 -36.65 39.45
N LEU A 80 8.34 -37.84 38.94
CA LEU A 80 9.50 -38.04 38.08
C LEU A 80 9.30 -37.02 36.96
N GLY A 81 10.29 -36.16 36.76
CA GLY A 81 10.39 -35.33 35.56
C GLY A 81 10.59 -36.22 34.34
N GLU A 82 9.62 -37.07 34.03
CA GLU A 82 9.53 -37.88 32.83
C GLU A 82 8.62 -37.15 31.86
N SER A 83 9.29 -36.47 30.95
CA SER A 83 8.77 -36.12 29.64
C SER A 83 8.21 -37.38 28.96
N THR A 84 6.90 -37.63 29.04
CA THR A 84 6.20 -38.59 28.16
C THR A 84 4.69 -38.29 28.09
N PRO A 85 3.96 -38.74 27.06
CA PRO A 85 3.22 -37.85 26.18
C PRO A 85 1.69 -38.06 26.23
N CYS A 86 0.99 -37.11 25.60
CA CYS A 86 -0.37 -37.20 25.08
C CYS A 86 -1.52 -36.73 25.99
N GLY A 87 -1.77 -35.43 25.89
CA GLY A 87 -3.05 -34.78 26.16
C GLY A 87 -3.04 -33.41 25.48
N ARG A 88 -3.48 -33.36 24.22
CA ARG A 88 -3.64 -32.20 23.31
C ARG A 88 -3.54 -30.79 23.94
N TRP A 89 -2.33 -30.26 24.03
CA TRP A 89 -2.07 -28.81 24.06
C TRP A 89 -0.89 -28.59 23.13
N LEU A 90 -1.12 -28.03 21.94
CA LEU A 90 -0.02 -27.67 21.03
C LEU A 90 0.89 -26.70 21.77
N GLY A 91 2.17 -27.03 21.88
CA GLY A 91 3.17 -26.15 22.51
C GLY A 91 3.23 -24.79 21.80
N PRO A 92 3.81 -23.74 22.43
CA PRO A 92 3.86 -22.39 21.87
C PRO A 92 4.43 -22.35 20.44
N VAL A 93 5.39 -23.23 20.14
CA VAL A 93 6.06 -23.31 18.83
C VAL A 93 5.15 -23.93 17.77
N GLU A 94 4.37 -24.96 18.13
CA GLU A 94 3.41 -25.56 17.20
C GLU A 94 2.17 -24.67 17.01
N LEU A 95 1.72 -23.97 18.06
CA LEU A 95 0.66 -22.97 17.95
C LEU A 95 1.09 -21.80 17.06
N VAL A 96 2.33 -21.33 17.20
CA VAL A 96 2.91 -20.31 16.31
C VAL A 96 3.00 -20.83 14.88
N ALA A 97 3.41 -22.07 14.65
CA ALA A 97 3.43 -22.64 13.29
C ALA A 97 2.02 -22.80 12.67
N VAL A 98 1.04 -23.22 13.47
CA VAL A 98 -0.35 -23.42 13.05
C VAL A 98 -1.09 -22.10 12.83
N ILE A 99 -0.69 -21.01 13.48
CA ILE A 99 -1.26 -19.67 13.24
C ILE A 99 -0.48 -18.93 12.15
N ALA A 100 0.86 -18.99 12.18
CA ALA A 100 1.71 -18.30 11.21
C ALA A 100 1.55 -18.88 9.81
N GLY A 101 1.34 -20.20 9.65
CA GLY A 101 1.11 -20.82 8.35
C GLY A 101 -0.10 -20.24 7.61
N PRO A 102 -1.32 -20.31 8.17
CA PRO A 102 -2.52 -19.72 7.57
C PRO A 102 -2.43 -18.20 7.41
N VAL A 103 -1.85 -17.48 8.39
CA VAL A 103 -1.68 -16.03 8.28
C VAL A 103 -0.72 -15.67 7.15
N PHE A 104 0.40 -16.38 7.02
CA PHE A 104 1.34 -16.19 5.92
C PHE A 104 0.70 -16.50 4.57
N LEU A 105 -0.06 -17.60 4.48
CA LEU A 105 -0.76 -17.99 3.26
C LEU A 105 -1.84 -16.97 2.88
N LEU A 106 -2.57 -16.43 3.87
CA LEU A 106 -3.56 -15.37 3.66
C LEU A 106 -2.89 -14.05 3.25
N CYS A 107 -1.76 -13.68 3.84
CA CYS A 107 -0.95 -12.53 3.41
C CYS A 107 -0.44 -12.69 1.98
N VAL A 108 0.06 -13.88 1.59
CA VAL A 108 0.48 -14.16 0.22
C VAL A 108 -0.70 -14.10 -0.74
N LEU A 109 -1.86 -14.66 -0.38
CA LEU A 109 -3.07 -14.56 -1.20
C LEU A 109 -3.58 -13.12 -1.33
N LEU A 110 -3.46 -12.29 -0.30
CA LEU A 110 -3.78 -10.87 -0.37
C LEU A 110 -2.78 -10.10 -1.24
N ILE A 111 -1.48 -10.38 -1.14
CA ILE A 111 -0.46 -9.75 -1.99
C ILE A 111 -0.65 -10.17 -3.44
N VAL A 112 -0.88 -11.46 -3.71
CA VAL A 112 -1.20 -11.97 -5.05
C VAL A 112 -2.54 -11.41 -5.52
N GLY A 113 -3.54 -11.30 -4.64
CA GLY A 113 -4.84 -10.71 -4.95
C GLY A 113 -4.73 -9.22 -5.29
N VAL A 114 -3.91 -8.46 -4.58
CA VAL A 114 -3.62 -7.04 -4.86
C VAL A 114 -2.77 -6.91 -6.12
N PHE A 115 -1.77 -7.78 -6.32
CA PHE A 115 -0.94 -7.77 -7.52
C PHE A 115 -1.76 -8.14 -8.76
N LEU A 116 -2.60 -9.18 -8.66
CA LEU A 116 -3.56 -9.54 -9.68
C LEU A 116 -4.61 -8.45 -9.83
N PHE A 117 -5.11 -7.81 -8.78
CA PHE A 117 -6.07 -6.71 -8.91
C PHE A 117 -5.43 -5.48 -9.57
N GLN A 118 -4.20 -5.13 -9.24
CA GLN A 118 -3.44 -4.05 -9.91
C GLN A 118 -3.10 -4.43 -11.34
N HIS A 119 -2.68 -5.67 -11.59
CA HIS A 119 -2.41 -6.19 -12.92
C HIS A 119 -3.69 -6.26 -13.74
N HIS A 120 -4.79 -6.72 -13.15
CA HIS A 120 -6.09 -6.88 -13.79
C HIS A 120 -6.83 -5.56 -13.87
N GLN A 121 -6.54 -4.54 -13.06
CA GLN A 121 -6.91 -3.14 -13.30
C GLN A 121 -6.10 -2.60 -14.48
N ARG A 122 -4.77 -2.77 -14.50
CA ARG A 122 -3.93 -2.42 -15.66
C ARG A 122 -4.39 -3.12 -16.94
N THR A 123 -4.81 -4.39 -16.83
CA THR A 123 -5.26 -5.23 -17.96
C THR A 123 -6.74 -5.05 -18.27
N TYR A 124 -7.63 -4.76 -17.31
CA TYR A 124 -9.03 -4.36 -17.57
C TYR A 124 -9.06 -3.02 -18.28
N SER A 125 -8.26 -2.04 -17.82
CA SER A 125 -8.02 -0.79 -18.56
C SER A 125 -7.47 -1.08 -19.96
N HIS A 126 -6.76 -2.19 -20.15
CA HIS A 126 -6.26 -2.66 -21.44
C HIS A 126 -7.25 -3.53 -22.24
N ARG A 127 -8.29 -4.13 -21.63
CA ARG A 127 -9.27 -5.03 -22.26
C ARG A 127 -10.57 -4.31 -22.63
N GLN A 128 -10.97 -3.32 -21.83
CA GLN A 128 -11.99 -2.34 -22.23
C GLN A 128 -11.54 -1.50 -23.46
N ARG A 129 -10.24 -1.60 -23.80
CA ARG A 129 -9.59 -1.12 -25.01
C ARG A 129 -9.87 -1.94 -26.28
N LEU A 130 -10.41 -3.17 -26.17
CA LEU A 130 -10.65 -4.10 -27.30
C LEU A 130 -12.14 -4.30 -27.62
N ASP A 131 -13.07 -3.98 -26.71
CA ASP A 131 -14.52 -4.19 -26.92
C ASP A 131 -15.25 -2.99 -27.55
N VAL A 132 -14.50 -1.99 -28.04
CA VAL A 132 -15.04 -0.81 -28.76
C VAL A 132 -14.40 -0.70 -30.15
N GLU A 133 -14.15 -1.83 -30.80
CA GLU A 133 -13.86 -1.87 -32.24
C GLU A 133 -15.17 -1.99 -33.03
N ASP A 134 -15.74 -0.83 -33.35
CA ASP A 134 -16.72 -0.67 -34.43
C ASP A 134 -15.95 -0.59 -35.77
N PRO A 135 -16.30 -1.37 -36.82
CA PRO A 135 -15.39 -1.75 -37.90
C PRO A 135 -15.33 -0.75 -39.06
N SER A 136 -15.15 0.54 -38.81
CA SER A 136 -15.13 1.56 -39.88
C SER A 136 -13.96 2.54 -39.83
N CYS A 137 -12.71 2.05 -39.84
CA CYS A 137 -11.58 2.90 -40.21
C CYS A 137 -10.35 2.09 -40.66
N ASP A 138 -10.52 1.31 -41.73
CA ASP A 138 -9.51 0.42 -42.30
C ASP A 138 -8.42 1.13 -43.15
N HIS A 139 -8.20 2.45 -42.96
CA HIS A 139 -7.44 3.24 -43.94
C HIS A 139 -6.38 4.20 -43.38
N LEU A 140 -5.72 3.85 -42.27
CA LEU A 140 -4.49 4.54 -41.88
C LEU A 140 -3.54 3.62 -41.09
N TYR A 141 -3.00 2.61 -41.78
CA TYR A 141 -1.78 1.91 -41.35
C TYR A 141 -0.60 2.89 -41.37
N LEU A 142 -0.50 3.69 -40.30
CA LEU A 142 0.63 4.56 -40.01
C LEU A 142 1.81 3.69 -39.58
N ALA A 143 2.95 3.91 -40.24
CA ALA A 143 4.17 3.11 -40.14
C ALA A 143 4.59 2.83 -38.69
N LYS A 144 4.96 1.56 -38.46
CA LYS A 144 5.22 0.90 -37.18
C LYS A 144 6.41 1.44 -36.36
N ASP A 145 7.06 2.54 -36.74
CA ASP A 145 8.35 2.94 -36.15
C ASP A 145 8.47 4.43 -35.79
N LYS A 146 7.39 5.22 -35.80
CA LYS A 146 7.45 6.64 -35.36
C LYS A 146 6.72 6.85 -34.05
N THR A 147 7.42 7.41 -33.06
CA THR A 147 6.80 7.81 -31.79
C THR A 147 5.97 9.08 -32.00
N LEU A 148 5.01 9.34 -31.11
CA LEU A 148 4.20 10.56 -31.16
C LEU A 148 5.07 11.84 -31.08
N GLN A 149 6.19 11.75 -30.37
CA GLN A 149 7.19 12.83 -30.28
C GLN A 149 7.84 13.12 -31.64
N ASP A 150 8.18 12.08 -32.42
CA ASP A 150 8.76 12.25 -33.76
C ASP A 150 7.78 12.94 -34.72
N LEU A 151 6.49 12.60 -34.63
CA LEU A 151 5.45 13.24 -35.43
C LEU A 151 5.25 14.71 -35.05
N ILE A 152 5.34 15.04 -33.75
CA ILE A 152 5.28 16.43 -33.28
C ILE A 152 6.51 17.21 -33.76
N PHE A 153 7.69 16.60 -33.72
CA PHE A 153 8.95 17.19 -34.17
C PHE A 153 8.98 17.45 -35.69
N ASP A 154 8.54 16.48 -36.50
CA ASP A 154 8.43 16.59 -37.96
C ASP A 154 7.44 17.70 -38.38
N LEU A 155 6.39 17.93 -37.59
CA LEU A 155 5.39 18.98 -37.86
C LEU A 155 5.83 20.37 -37.38
N SER A 156 6.89 20.46 -36.58
CA SER A 156 7.37 21.72 -35.97
C SER A 156 8.67 22.25 -36.54
N THR A 157 9.31 21.52 -37.46
CA THR A 157 10.56 21.89 -38.13
C THR A 157 10.37 22.75 -39.40
N SER A 158 9.14 22.97 -39.87
CA SER A 158 8.87 24.06 -40.83
C SER A 158 8.79 25.39 -40.08
N GLY A 159 9.91 26.11 -40.09
CA GLY A 159 10.11 27.37 -39.37
C GLY A 159 8.95 28.36 -39.53
N SER A 160 8.32 28.68 -38.40
CA SER A 160 7.66 29.96 -38.06
C SER A 160 6.78 29.87 -36.80
N GLY A 161 6.63 28.71 -36.14
CA GLY A 161 5.85 28.63 -34.89
C GLY A 161 6.12 27.39 -34.02
N SER A 162 6.01 27.57 -32.70
CA SER A 162 6.13 26.55 -31.66
C SER A 162 4.90 25.62 -31.57
N GLY A 163 4.21 25.35 -32.69
CA GLY A 163 2.94 24.60 -32.70
C GLY A 163 2.60 24.00 -34.05
N LEU A 164 1.59 23.11 -34.06
CA LEU A 164 0.92 22.67 -35.30
C LEU A 164 0.32 23.89 -36.03
N PRO A 165 0.15 23.87 -37.37
CA PRO A 165 -0.51 24.95 -38.10
C PRO A 165 -1.89 25.28 -37.50
N LEU A 166 -2.28 26.56 -37.48
CA LEU A 166 -3.55 27.04 -36.88
C LEU A 166 -4.80 26.25 -37.30
N PHE A 167 -4.86 25.79 -38.55
CA PHE A 167 -5.97 24.95 -39.05
C PHE A 167 -5.97 23.54 -38.46
N VAL A 168 -4.79 22.96 -38.19
CA VAL A 168 -4.65 21.65 -37.57
C VAL A 168 -5.05 21.73 -36.09
N GLN A 169 -4.68 22.82 -35.40
CA GLN A 169 -5.04 23.03 -33.98
C GLN A 169 -6.56 22.98 -33.74
N ARG A 170 -7.37 23.57 -34.63
CA ARG A 170 -8.85 23.65 -34.53
C ARG A 170 -9.61 22.35 -34.83
N THR A 171 -8.90 21.23 -34.98
CA THR A 171 -9.51 19.91 -35.25
C THR A 171 -8.97 18.80 -34.36
N VAL A 172 -7.97 19.10 -33.52
CA VAL A 172 -7.31 18.10 -32.68
C VAL A 172 -8.29 17.52 -31.68
N ALA A 173 -9.09 18.36 -31.02
CA ALA A 173 -10.02 17.93 -29.96
C ALA A 173 -11.10 16.96 -30.45
N ARG A 174 -11.46 17.01 -31.73
CA ARG A 174 -12.42 16.07 -32.34
C ARG A 174 -11.88 14.65 -32.42
N THR A 175 -10.57 14.52 -32.62
CA THR A 175 -9.88 13.22 -32.76
C THR A 175 -9.33 12.66 -31.45
N ILE A 176 -9.48 13.41 -30.35
CA ILE A 176 -9.05 12.96 -29.01
C ILE A 176 -10.21 12.26 -28.30
N VAL A 177 -9.91 11.07 -27.77
CA VAL A 177 -10.78 10.32 -26.88
C VAL A 177 -10.30 10.51 -25.45
N LEU A 178 -11.14 11.10 -24.59
CA LEU A 178 -10.85 11.24 -23.16
C LEU A 178 -10.94 9.87 -22.47
N GLN A 179 -10.04 9.60 -21.54
CA GLN A 179 -9.99 8.35 -20.79
C GLN A 179 -10.36 8.58 -19.32
N GLU A 180 -9.49 9.24 -18.57
CA GLU A 180 -9.62 9.40 -17.11
C GLU A 180 -9.25 10.82 -16.67
N VAL A 181 -9.86 11.28 -15.59
CA VAL A 181 -9.49 12.55 -14.94
C VAL A 181 -8.21 12.32 -14.14
N ILE A 182 -7.15 13.05 -14.46
CA ILE A 182 -5.84 12.95 -13.80
C ILE A 182 -5.56 14.11 -12.83
N GLY A 183 -6.33 15.20 -12.91
CA GLY A 183 -6.19 16.32 -11.99
C GLY A 183 -7.39 17.27 -12.04
N LYS A 184 -7.67 17.94 -10.91
CA LYS A 184 -8.66 19.01 -10.84
C LYS A 184 -7.98 20.26 -10.34
N GLY A 185 -7.92 21.28 -11.19
CA GLY A 185 -7.33 22.57 -10.88
C GLY A 185 -8.39 23.62 -10.52
N ARG A 186 -7.93 24.81 -10.16
CA ARG A 186 -8.81 25.97 -9.89
C ARG A 186 -9.64 26.38 -11.11
N PHE A 187 -9.07 26.25 -12.31
CA PHE A 187 -9.63 26.80 -13.55
C PHE A 187 -10.10 25.73 -14.54
N GLY A 188 -10.15 24.46 -14.13
CA GLY A 188 -10.50 23.38 -15.04
C GLY A 188 -10.04 22.00 -14.57
N GLU A 189 -10.45 20.99 -15.33
CA GLU A 189 -10.10 19.60 -15.09
C GLU A 189 -9.06 19.14 -16.11
N VAL A 190 -8.09 18.35 -15.67
CA VAL A 190 -7.08 17.74 -16.53
C VAL A 190 -7.41 16.27 -16.71
N TRP A 191 -7.49 15.86 -17.97
CA TRP A 191 -7.81 14.51 -18.39
C TRP A 191 -6.61 13.89 -19.10
N ARG A 192 -6.45 12.58 -18.95
CA ARG A 192 -5.66 11.79 -19.89
C ARG A 192 -6.54 11.47 -21.10
N GLY A 193 -6.02 11.72 -22.29
CA GLY A 193 -6.66 11.40 -23.56
C GLY A 193 -5.77 10.55 -24.44
N LYS A 194 -6.37 9.93 -25.46
CA LYS A 194 -5.66 9.25 -26.55
C LYS A 194 -5.76 10.05 -27.82
N TRP A 195 -4.62 10.28 -28.46
CA TRP A 195 -4.52 10.93 -29.76
C TRP A 195 -3.53 10.17 -30.65
N ARG A 196 -3.97 9.71 -31.82
CA ARG A 196 -3.13 8.96 -32.79
C ARG A 196 -2.31 7.82 -32.15
N GLY A 197 -2.90 7.11 -31.18
CA GLY A 197 -2.27 6.00 -30.46
C GLY A 197 -1.42 6.38 -29.23
N GLY A 198 -0.99 7.64 -29.10
CA GLY A 198 -0.24 8.13 -27.95
C GLY A 198 -1.11 8.77 -26.87
N ASP A 199 -0.55 8.85 -25.65
CA ASP A 199 -1.19 9.54 -24.52
C ASP A 199 -0.95 11.04 -24.59
N VAL A 200 -1.99 11.82 -24.33
CA VAL A 200 -1.96 13.29 -24.23
C VAL A 200 -2.65 13.74 -22.95
N ALA A 201 -2.23 14.87 -22.39
CA ALA A 201 -2.94 15.54 -21.31
C ALA A 201 -3.84 16.63 -21.89
N VAL A 202 -5.09 16.66 -21.46
CA VAL A 202 -6.11 17.60 -21.94
C VAL A 202 -6.65 18.37 -20.76
N LYS A 203 -6.33 19.65 -20.69
CA LYS A 203 -6.92 20.58 -19.71
C LYS A 203 -8.17 21.22 -20.30
N ILE A 204 -9.30 20.98 -19.66
CA ILE A 204 -10.63 21.41 -20.11
C ILE A 204 -11.11 22.54 -19.20
N PHE A 205 -11.40 23.68 -19.81
CA PHE A 205 -11.94 24.87 -19.18
C PHE A 205 -13.41 25.03 -19.53
N SER A 206 -14.17 25.62 -18.61
CA SER A 206 -15.52 26.09 -18.90
C SER A 206 -15.46 27.34 -19.78
N SER A 207 -16.53 27.62 -20.53
CA SER A 207 -16.65 28.88 -21.29
C SER A 207 -16.58 30.13 -20.42
N ARG A 208 -16.85 30.02 -19.10
CA ARG A 208 -16.71 31.13 -18.15
C ARG A 208 -15.25 31.49 -17.87
N GLU A 209 -14.33 30.58 -18.15
CA GLU A 209 -12.89 30.70 -17.87
C GLU A 209 -12.08 31.01 -19.14
N GLU A 210 -12.75 31.49 -20.20
CA GLU A 210 -12.14 31.82 -21.49
C GLU A 210 -10.91 32.71 -21.36
N ARG A 211 -10.93 33.72 -20.47
CA ARG A 211 -9.77 34.60 -20.24
C ARG A 211 -8.55 33.84 -19.70
N SER A 212 -8.78 32.86 -18.83
CA SER A 212 -7.71 32.02 -18.27
C SER A 212 -7.17 31.07 -19.33
N TRP A 213 -8.06 30.43 -20.08
CA TRP A 213 -7.69 29.56 -21.21
C TRP A 213 -6.89 30.33 -22.27
N PHE A 214 -7.38 31.51 -22.68
CA PHE A 214 -6.74 32.33 -23.71
C PHE A 214 -5.34 32.75 -23.29
N ARG A 215 -5.16 33.24 -22.05
CA ARG A 215 -3.85 33.63 -21.53
C ARG A 215 -2.88 32.45 -21.50
N GLU A 216 -3.34 31.28 -21.07
CA GLU A 216 -2.50 30.08 -21.00
C GLU A 216 -2.14 29.58 -22.41
N ALA A 217 -3.10 29.58 -23.34
CA ALA A 217 -2.87 29.27 -24.76
C ALA A 217 -1.84 30.20 -25.41
N GLU A 218 -1.97 31.52 -25.17
CA GLU A 218 -1.08 32.56 -25.68
C GLU A 218 0.35 32.35 -25.17
N ILE A 219 0.52 32.10 -23.86
CA ILE A 219 1.83 31.82 -23.27
C ILE A 219 2.46 30.62 -23.97
N TYR A 220 1.77 29.48 -24.06
CA TYR A 220 2.32 28.27 -24.69
C TYR A 220 2.64 28.41 -26.18
N GLN A 221 1.99 29.35 -26.88
CA GLN A 221 2.23 29.65 -28.29
C GLN A 221 3.36 30.68 -28.51
N THR A 222 4.01 31.17 -27.45
CA THR A 222 5.15 32.07 -27.57
C THR A 222 6.25 31.45 -28.44
N ILE A 223 6.81 32.26 -29.34
CA ILE A 223 7.91 31.86 -30.23
C ILE A 223 9.11 31.42 -29.39
N MET A 224 9.80 30.34 -29.78
CA MET A 224 10.97 29.80 -29.06
C MET A 224 10.72 29.34 -27.61
N LEU A 225 9.47 29.13 -27.19
CA LEU A 225 9.18 28.58 -25.85
C LEU A 225 9.53 27.09 -25.70
N ARG A 226 9.52 26.32 -26.79
CA ARG A 226 9.76 24.87 -26.74
C ARG A 226 11.15 24.54 -26.19
N HIS A 227 11.19 23.70 -25.17
CA HIS A 227 12.40 23.23 -24.50
C HIS A 227 12.13 21.86 -23.84
N GLU A 228 13.13 21.00 -23.70
CA GLU A 228 12.98 19.66 -23.11
C GLU A 228 12.50 19.65 -21.65
N ASN A 229 12.71 20.75 -20.93
CA ASN A 229 12.27 20.93 -19.54
C ASN A 229 11.08 21.89 -19.40
N ILE A 230 10.37 22.15 -20.49
CA ILE A 230 9.09 22.87 -20.50
C ILE A 230 8.05 21.92 -21.08
N LEU A 231 6.87 21.89 -20.48
CA LEU A 231 5.78 21.01 -20.92
C LEU A 231 5.48 21.21 -22.42
N GLY A 232 5.52 20.12 -23.18
CA GLY A 232 5.27 20.13 -24.62
C GLY A 232 3.82 20.49 -24.93
N PHE A 233 3.60 21.69 -25.48
CA PHE A 233 2.29 22.11 -25.97
C PHE A 233 2.02 21.60 -27.38
N ILE A 234 0.80 21.08 -27.58
CA ILE A 234 0.35 20.49 -28.85
C ILE A 234 -0.64 21.42 -29.54
N ALA A 235 -1.75 21.76 -28.86
CA ALA A 235 -2.84 22.53 -29.46
C ALA A 235 -3.75 23.18 -28.42
N ALA A 236 -4.40 24.28 -28.83
CA ALA A 236 -5.56 24.84 -28.16
C ALA A 236 -6.76 24.71 -29.11
N ASP A 237 -7.89 24.21 -28.62
CA ASP A 237 -9.05 23.91 -29.47
C ASP A 237 -10.36 24.05 -28.70
N ASN A 238 -11.48 24.11 -29.42
CA ASN A 238 -12.82 24.26 -28.87
C ASN A 238 -13.60 22.98 -29.17
N LYS A 239 -14.27 22.41 -28.18
CA LYS A 239 -15.12 21.22 -28.38
C LYS A 239 -16.53 21.47 -27.87
N ASP A 240 -17.49 21.44 -28.77
CA ASP A 240 -18.91 21.46 -28.43
C ASP A 240 -19.38 20.04 -28.13
N ASN A 241 -19.95 19.83 -26.94
CA ASN A 241 -20.55 18.55 -26.55
C ASN A 241 -22.07 18.50 -26.77
N GLY A 242 -22.61 19.47 -27.52
CA GLY A 242 -24.05 19.64 -27.78
C GLY A 242 -24.80 20.45 -26.71
N THR A 243 -24.21 20.68 -25.53
CA THR A 243 -24.85 21.41 -24.42
C THR A 243 -24.09 22.66 -24.01
N TRP A 244 -22.76 22.62 -24.03
CA TRP A 244 -21.90 23.79 -23.84
C TRP A 244 -20.58 23.61 -24.57
N THR A 245 -19.93 24.73 -24.87
CA THR A 245 -18.59 24.74 -25.45
C THR A 245 -17.55 24.52 -24.35
N GLN A 246 -16.65 23.58 -24.60
CA GLN A 246 -15.47 23.33 -23.78
C GLN A 246 -14.24 23.90 -24.47
N LEU A 247 -13.36 24.55 -23.70
CA LEU A 247 -12.10 25.08 -24.22
C LEU A 247 -10.98 24.14 -23.79
N TRP A 248 -10.24 23.59 -24.74
CA TRP A 248 -9.24 22.55 -24.52
C TRP A 248 -7.84 23.11 -24.70
N LEU A 249 -6.92 22.72 -23.81
CA LEU A 249 -5.48 22.79 -24.02
C LEU A 249 -4.92 21.38 -24.01
N VAL A 250 -4.21 21.02 -25.08
CA VAL A 250 -3.64 19.69 -25.29
C VAL A 250 -2.13 19.80 -25.18
N SER A 251 -1.56 18.95 -24.32
CA SER A 251 -0.12 18.85 -24.08
C SER A 251 0.33 17.39 -24.03
N ASP A 252 1.64 17.20 -23.96
CA ASP A 252 2.21 15.89 -23.68
C ASP A 252 1.72 15.34 -22.33
N TYR A 253 1.55 14.03 -22.27
CA TYR A 253 1.24 13.31 -21.03
C TYR A 253 2.51 12.72 -20.42
N HIS A 254 2.74 13.00 -19.14
CA HIS A 254 3.81 12.39 -18.37
C HIS A 254 3.23 11.42 -17.33
N GLU A 255 3.54 10.13 -17.48
CA GLU A 255 3.01 9.04 -16.65
C GLU A 255 3.36 9.15 -15.17
N HIS A 256 4.48 9.81 -14.86
CA HIS A 256 4.95 10.02 -13.49
C HIS A 256 4.23 11.19 -12.78
N GLY A 257 3.37 11.93 -13.48
CA GLY A 257 2.60 13.03 -12.92
C GLY A 257 3.47 14.22 -12.51
N SER A 258 3.07 14.91 -11.44
CA SER A 258 3.82 16.05 -10.93
C SER A 258 5.06 15.62 -10.14
N LEU A 259 6.04 16.51 -10.00
CA LEU A 259 7.18 16.27 -9.11
C LEU A 259 6.75 16.00 -7.66
N PHE A 260 5.66 16.63 -7.22
CA PHE A 260 5.06 16.37 -5.91
C PHE A 260 4.56 14.92 -5.80
N ASP A 261 3.84 14.42 -6.80
CA ASP A 261 3.37 13.03 -6.80
C ASP A 261 4.53 12.04 -6.85
N TYR A 262 5.56 12.37 -7.63
CA TYR A 262 6.75 11.53 -7.77
C TYR A 262 7.51 11.38 -6.45
N LEU A 263 7.81 12.49 -5.76
CA LEU A 263 8.56 12.49 -4.50
C LEU A 263 7.78 11.87 -3.33
N ASN A 264 6.44 11.89 -3.37
CA ASN A 264 5.62 11.18 -2.39
C ASN A 264 5.61 9.66 -2.59
N ARG A 265 5.94 9.16 -3.79
CA ARG A 265 5.90 7.74 -4.13
C ARG A 265 7.28 7.08 -4.12
N TYR A 266 8.32 7.83 -4.46
CA TYR A 266 9.66 7.30 -4.69
C TYR A 266 10.71 8.04 -3.87
N SER A 267 11.68 7.30 -3.33
CA SER A 267 12.94 7.87 -2.85
C SER A 267 13.87 8.10 -4.03
N VAL A 268 14.71 9.14 -3.94
CA VAL A 268 15.59 9.56 -5.04
C VAL A 268 17.05 9.45 -4.60
N THR A 269 17.90 8.92 -5.49
CA THR A 269 19.35 8.88 -5.28
C THR A 269 19.96 10.28 -5.42
N ILE A 270 21.23 10.46 -5.03
CA ILE A 270 21.94 11.74 -5.22
C ILE A 270 21.96 12.14 -6.70
N ASP A 271 22.26 11.19 -7.60
CA ASP A 271 22.25 11.43 -9.06
C ASP A 271 20.85 11.83 -9.55
N GLY A 272 19.80 11.12 -9.11
CA GLY A 272 18.42 11.47 -9.46
C GLY A 272 18.02 12.86 -8.95
N MET A 273 18.43 13.23 -7.73
CA MET A 273 18.17 14.55 -7.17
C MET A 273 18.84 15.65 -7.99
N ILE A 274 20.11 15.45 -8.39
CA ILE A 274 20.86 16.37 -9.24
C ILE A 274 20.15 16.52 -10.60
N ARG A 275 19.71 15.42 -11.22
CA ARG A 275 18.98 15.45 -12.50
C ARG A 275 17.69 16.24 -12.41
N LEU A 276 16.86 15.97 -11.40
CA LEU A 276 15.60 16.68 -11.19
C LEU A 276 15.85 18.18 -10.99
N ALA A 277 16.79 18.55 -10.12
CA ALA A 277 17.14 19.94 -9.86
C ALA A 277 17.71 20.65 -11.10
N LEU A 278 18.64 20.00 -11.81
CA LEU A 278 19.26 20.54 -13.02
C LEU A 278 18.21 20.78 -14.11
N SER A 279 17.35 19.79 -14.39
CA SER A 279 16.29 19.94 -15.39
C SER A 279 15.31 21.07 -15.05
N ALA A 280 14.92 21.21 -13.78
CA ALA A 280 14.03 22.28 -13.34
C ALA A 280 14.69 23.66 -13.48
N ALA A 281 15.97 23.77 -13.08
CA ALA A 281 16.73 24.99 -13.22
C ALA A 281 16.96 25.37 -14.70
N SER A 282 17.25 24.40 -15.56
CA SER A 282 17.42 24.61 -17.01
C SER A 282 16.13 25.12 -17.66
N GLY A 283 14.97 24.50 -17.35
CA GLY A 283 13.68 24.97 -17.83
C GLY A 283 13.34 26.40 -17.36
N LEU A 284 13.62 26.71 -16.10
CA LEU A 284 13.41 28.05 -15.55
C LEU A 284 14.37 29.09 -16.16
N ALA A 285 15.63 28.72 -16.37
CA ALA A 285 16.60 29.58 -17.04
C ALA A 285 16.17 29.89 -18.48
N HIS A 286 15.67 28.90 -19.21
CA HIS A 286 15.09 29.09 -20.56
C HIS A 286 13.92 30.06 -20.54
N LEU A 287 12.99 29.91 -19.58
CA LEU A 287 11.85 30.82 -19.43
C LEU A 287 12.25 32.27 -19.13
N HIS A 288 13.36 32.47 -18.41
CA HIS A 288 13.85 33.80 -18.04
C HIS A 288 14.75 34.44 -19.11
N MET A 289 15.20 33.68 -20.10
CA MET A 289 16.05 34.21 -21.17
C MET A 289 15.20 35.08 -22.10
N GLU A 290 15.62 36.33 -22.33
CA GLU A 290 14.94 37.19 -23.29
C GLU A 290 15.07 36.62 -24.71
N ILE A 291 13.91 36.41 -25.33
CA ILE A 291 13.83 36.07 -26.75
C ILE A 291 14.06 37.37 -27.54
N LEU A 292 15.29 37.58 -27.99
CA LEU A 292 15.60 38.61 -28.99
C LEU A 292 15.00 38.18 -30.33
N GLY A 293 13.78 38.63 -30.61
CA GLY A 293 13.15 38.41 -31.90
C GLY A 293 13.95 39.09 -33.01
N THR A 294 14.32 38.35 -34.05
CA THR A 294 14.70 38.96 -35.33
C THR A 294 13.47 39.70 -35.86
N GLN A 295 13.44 41.03 -35.70
CA GLN A 295 12.46 41.84 -36.40
C GLN A 295 12.61 41.53 -37.90
N GLY A 296 11.55 41.02 -38.53
CA GLY A 296 11.54 40.84 -39.97
C GLY A 296 11.84 42.19 -40.62
N GLU A 297 12.90 42.25 -41.41
CA GLU A 297 13.07 43.32 -42.38
C GLU A 297 11.84 43.30 -43.29
N MET A 298 10.96 44.28 -43.10
CA MET A 298 9.94 44.63 -44.08
C MET A 298 10.68 45.09 -45.33
N PRO A 299 10.42 44.52 -46.52
CA PRO A 299 11.02 45.05 -47.75
C PRO A 299 10.42 46.43 -48.01
N HIS A 300 11.19 47.48 -47.68
CA HIS A 300 11.02 48.80 -48.28
C HIS A 300 11.46 48.69 -49.75
N ASN A 301 10.49 48.50 -50.64
CA ASN A 301 10.42 49.15 -51.95
C ASN A 301 9.39 48.43 -52.82
N LEU A 302 8.25 49.08 -53.01
CA LEU A 302 7.48 49.12 -54.25
C LEU A 302 6.33 50.08 -53.95
N ASP A 303 6.55 51.36 -54.29
CA ASP A 303 5.56 52.26 -54.87
C ASP A 303 6.12 53.68 -54.83
N LYS A 304 6.81 54.04 -55.93
CA LYS A 304 6.84 55.37 -56.57
C LYS A 304 7.92 55.34 -57.65
N GLU A 305 7.51 55.02 -58.88
CA GLU A 305 7.88 55.77 -60.08
C GLU A 305 7.07 55.29 -61.30
N VAL A 306 6.58 56.28 -62.05
CA VAL A 306 5.76 56.29 -63.29
C VAL A 306 4.25 56.19 -63.10
#